data_AF-A0A815X1D2-F1
#
_entry.id   AF-A0A815X1D2-F1
#
_cell.length_a   1.000
_cell.length_b   1.000
_cell.length_c   1.000
_cell.angle_alpha   90.00
_cell.angle_beta   90.00
_cell.angle_gamma   90.00
#
_symmetry.space_group_name_H-M   'P 1'
#
loop_
_entity.id
_entity.type
_entity.pdbx_description
1 polymer ?
#
loop_
_entity_poly.entity_id
_entity_poly.type
_entity_poly.pdbx_seq_one_letter_code
_entity_poly.pdbx_strand_id
1 'polypeptide(L)'
;MAEYGNLLEKSVGHTIGRPPRPPEPAMGPYYQFITTDLENMLWIGSVLIFRHVSYVHPSIQFNAKVKITFKWETLYENLFNMQAYRINLNIELPKGKDDEKIDWIINWEDFTTNGTFYIAQYDQKWRGAFFSCNGFDATVSKEIALGLTYNTVWNHLLSTHEKNPFHLLVWGGDQNYNDFVLEDVRYIEQYYFYNYAEHWERRSEMKQALGSIPSLMMWDDNDIYDGAGSYPSLLNDSPIMVGLLELAQKMRLLFQHHTTPEKARKHQLFGYRGHNFLARCGPNLVFLGTDGRSERNEKTVIHENTWNMIFEKLNIDLENVQHLIIILAVPFLFARFKVTETLLETWKKWTMKYQNIPFSEHTNSIFGLPEIYDDLLDEWIHEAHIKERNYILSRLQKLAEMKKTRITLFSGDVHCCGIARFRTR
;
A
#
# COMPACT_ATOMS: atom_id res chain seq x y z
N MET A 1 -22.98 26.80 -15.54
CA MET A 1 -21.54 26.45 -15.57
C MET A 1 -20.67 27.25 -14.59
N ALA A 2 -21.14 28.35 -13.98
CA ALA A 2 -20.33 29.17 -13.05
C ALA A 2 -20.47 28.82 -11.54
N GLU A 3 -21.39 27.94 -11.13
CA GLU A 3 -21.59 27.59 -9.70
C GLU A 3 -20.92 26.27 -9.27
N TYR A 4 -20.46 25.43 -10.20
CA TYR A 4 -19.77 24.17 -9.85
C TYR A 4 -18.26 24.36 -9.57
N GLY A 5 -17.64 25.43 -10.06
CA GLY A 5 -16.23 25.75 -9.78
C GLY A 5 -15.97 26.12 -8.31
N ASN A 6 -16.96 26.72 -7.63
CA ASN A 6 -16.86 27.12 -6.22
C ASN A 6 -17.08 25.99 -5.20
N LEU A 7 -17.49 24.79 -5.65
CA LEU A 7 -17.62 23.61 -4.78
C LEU A 7 -16.32 22.81 -4.68
N LEU A 8 -15.44 22.90 -5.67
CA LEU A 8 -14.13 22.21 -5.65
C LEU A 8 -13.17 22.87 -4.65
N GLU A 9 -13.13 24.20 -4.57
CA GLU A 9 -12.30 24.92 -3.57
C GLU A 9 -12.81 24.78 -2.13
N LYS A 10 -14.10 24.46 -1.93
CA LYS A 10 -14.68 24.17 -0.61
C LYS A 10 -14.67 22.68 -0.24
N SER A 11 -14.30 21.78 -1.16
CA SER A 11 -14.27 20.33 -0.90
C SER A 11 -12.97 19.80 -0.30
N VAL A 12 -11.95 20.64 -0.10
CA VAL A 12 -10.73 20.25 0.65
C VAL A 12 -10.98 20.40 2.16
N GLY A 13 -12.01 19.71 2.64
CA GLY A 13 -12.43 19.68 4.03
C GLY A 13 -12.63 18.24 4.49
N HIS A 14 -11.82 17.30 4.02
CA HIS A 14 -11.71 16.03 4.73
C HIS A 14 -10.91 16.27 6.00
N THR A 15 -11.63 16.39 7.11
CA THR A 15 -11.03 16.26 8.44
C THR A 15 -10.43 14.88 8.53
N ILE A 16 -9.09 14.82 8.43
CA ILE A 16 -8.29 13.69 8.87
C ILE A 16 -8.81 13.32 10.26
N GLY A 17 -9.21 12.07 10.49
CA GLY A 17 -9.84 11.67 11.75
C GLY A 17 -8.85 11.73 12.92
N ARG A 18 -7.55 11.56 12.61
CA ARG A 18 -6.43 11.63 13.56
C ARG A 18 -5.28 12.46 12.96
N PRO A 19 -5.46 13.78 12.75
CA PRO A 19 -4.40 14.58 12.13
C PRO A 19 -3.19 14.62 13.08
N PRO A 20 -1.97 14.30 12.59
CA PRO A 20 -0.78 14.62 13.35
C PRO A 20 -0.77 16.12 13.57
N ARG A 21 -0.37 16.55 14.77
CA ARG A 21 -0.23 17.97 15.06
C ARG A 21 0.95 18.53 14.25
N PRO A 22 0.84 19.76 13.70
CA PRO A 22 2.00 20.43 13.14
C PRO A 22 3.16 20.45 14.15
N PRO A 23 4.42 20.40 13.69
CA PRO A 23 5.57 20.48 14.59
C PRO A 23 5.57 21.81 15.33
N GLU A 24 6.04 21.80 16.58
CA GLU A 24 6.33 23.03 17.31
C GLU A 24 7.49 23.79 16.62
N PRO A 25 7.60 25.13 16.79
CA PRO A 25 8.65 25.93 16.17
C PRO A 25 10.08 25.52 16.56
N ALA A 26 10.26 24.74 17.62
CA ALA A 26 11.50 24.11 18.00
C ALA A 26 11.23 22.71 18.57
N MET A 27 12.03 21.72 18.17
CA MET A 27 11.89 20.34 18.62
C MET A 27 13.26 19.72 18.92
N GLY A 28 13.27 18.75 19.82
CA GLY A 28 14.48 18.15 20.38
C GLY A 28 14.91 18.84 21.68
N PRO A 29 16.11 18.51 22.20
CA PRO A 29 17.10 17.62 21.60
C PRO A 29 16.71 16.14 21.67
N TYR A 30 16.90 15.40 20.57
CA TYR A 30 16.76 13.94 20.56
C TYR A 30 18.14 13.28 20.49
N TYR A 31 18.54 12.62 21.58
CA TYR A 31 19.85 12.00 21.69
C TYR A 31 19.89 10.59 21.08
N GLN A 32 20.99 10.28 20.42
CA GLN A 32 21.30 8.95 19.91
C GLN A 32 22.67 8.52 20.41
N PHE A 33 22.73 7.36 21.06
CA PHE A 33 23.98 6.62 21.25
C PHE A 33 24.34 5.90 19.94
N ILE A 34 25.58 6.03 19.48
CA ILE A 34 26.07 5.37 18.26
C ILE A 34 26.99 4.20 18.65
N THR A 35 28.06 4.50 19.38
CA THR A 35 29.05 3.50 19.81
C THR A 35 29.99 4.07 20.88
N THR A 36 30.87 3.24 21.41
CA THR A 36 32.07 3.66 22.13
C THR A 36 33.32 3.32 21.32
N ASP A 37 34.19 4.30 21.12
CA ASP A 37 35.54 4.09 20.60
C ASP A 37 36.47 3.82 21.79
N LEU A 38 36.86 2.55 21.94
CA LEU A 38 37.69 2.11 23.05
C LEU A 38 39.19 2.39 22.84
N GLU A 39 39.61 2.70 21.61
CA GLU A 39 41.01 3.05 21.32
C GLU A 39 41.29 4.48 21.79
N ASN A 40 40.37 5.40 21.47
CA ASN A 40 40.46 6.81 21.86
C ASN A 40 39.73 7.13 23.16
N MET A 41 39.10 6.13 23.80
CA MET A 41 38.28 6.29 25.00
C MET A 41 37.20 7.37 24.83
N LEU A 42 36.37 7.24 23.80
CA LEU A 42 35.28 8.16 23.48
C LEU A 42 33.92 7.46 23.49
N TRP A 43 32.94 8.11 24.10
CA TRP A 43 31.52 7.87 23.85
C TRP A 43 31.11 8.69 22.62
N ILE A 44 30.54 8.02 21.62
CA ILE A 44 30.15 8.62 20.34
C ILE A 44 28.64 8.60 20.22
N GLY A 45 28.07 9.76 19.94
CA GLY A 45 26.64 9.91 19.76
C GLY A 45 26.26 11.08 18.86
N SER A 46 24.98 11.36 18.79
CA SER A 46 24.48 12.55 18.10
C SER A 46 23.24 13.13 18.75
N VAL A 47 22.94 14.37 18.39
CA VAL A 47 21.72 15.08 18.80
C VAL A 47 21.00 15.55 17.55
N LEU A 48 19.72 15.24 17.44
CA LEU A 48 18.84 15.79 16.40
C LEU A 48 18.03 16.95 16.97
N ILE A 49 18.05 18.07 16.25
CA ILE A 49 17.36 19.32 16.61
C ILE A 49 16.62 19.85 15.39
N PHE A 50 15.43 20.40 15.61
CA PHE A 50 14.69 21.14 14.60
C PHE A 50 14.39 22.56 15.05
N ARG A 51 14.43 23.51 14.10
CA ARG A 51 14.05 24.90 14.33
C ARG A 51 13.30 25.44 13.12
N HIS A 52 12.22 26.19 13.31
CA HIS A 52 11.50 26.80 12.21
C HIS A 52 12.39 27.77 11.42
N VAL A 53 12.28 27.79 10.09
CA VAL A 53 13.13 28.57 9.15
C VAL A 53 13.13 30.08 9.39
N SER A 54 12.18 30.60 10.16
CA SER A 54 12.09 32.03 10.52
C SER A 54 13.08 32.45 11.61
N TYR A 55 13.73 31.50 12.28
CA TYR A 55 14.68 31.76 13.35
C TYR A 55 16.09 31.39 12.92
N VAL A 56 17.08 31.93 13.64
CA VAL A 56 18.48 31.59 13.36
C VAL A 56 18.85 30.23 13.95
N HIS A 57 20.04 29.77 13.57
CA HIS A 57 20.63 28.53 14.09
C HIS A 57 20.78 28.59 15.62
N PRO A 58 20.21 27.64 16.39
CA PRO A 58 20.26 27.66 17.85
C PRO A 58 21.69 27.39 18.37
N SER A 59 21.96 27.73 19.63
CA SER A 59 23.24 27.41 20.27
C SER A 59 23.05 26.42 21.42
N ILE A 60 24.02 25.52 21.59
CA ILE A 60 24.02 24.52 22.67
C ILE A 60 25.27 24.66 23.53
N GLN A 61 25.10 24.42 24.83
CA GLN A 61 26.18 24.30 25.80
C GLN A 61 26.02 23.01 26.59
N PHE A 62 27.15 22.36 26.88
CA PHE A 62 27.22 21.19 27.73
C PHE A 62 28.06 21.49 28.96
N ASN A 63 27.62 21.01 30.12
CA ASN A 63 28.33 21.09 31.39
C ASN A 63 28.49 19.67 31.95
N ALA A 64 29.73 19.21 32.05
CA ALA A 64 30.11 17.89 32.51
C ALA A 64 31.52 17.91 33.11
N LYS A 65 31.91 16.86 33.85
CA LYS A 65 33.29 16.74 34.36
C LYS A 65 34.25 16.30 33.25
N VAL A 66 33.72 15.58 32.28
CA VAL A 66 34.45 15.04 31.12
C VAL A 66 34.54 16.03 29.98
N LYS A 67 35.57 15.90 29.15
CA LYS A 67 35.70 16.72 27.95
C LYS A 67 34.65 16.31 26.91
N ILE A 68 33.94 17.30 26.36
CA ILE A 68 32.98 17.11 25.28
C ILE A 68 33.44 17.93 24.07
N THR A 69 33.50 17.29 22.91
CA THR A 69 33.72 17.96 21.62
C THR A 69 32.54 17.66 20.70
N PHE A 70 32.11 18.65 19.95
CA PHE A 70 30.97 18.48 19.07
C PHE A 70 31.07 19.34 17.81
N LYS A 71 30.37 18.89 16.77
CA LYS A 71 30.30 19.59 15.48
C LYS A 71 28.86 19.59 14.97
N TRP A 72 28.41 20.76 14.54
CA TRP A 72 27.12 20.94 13.87
C TRP A 72 27.18 20.54 12.40
N GLU A 73 26.07 20.00 11.93
CA GLU A 73 25.82 19.63 10.55
C GLU A 73 24.37 19.95 10.23
N THR A 74 24.15 20.70 9.15
CA THR A 74 22.80 20.93 8.63
C THR A 74 22.39 19.72 7.80
N LEU A 75 21.35 19.02 8.23
CA LEU A 75 20.77 17.91 7.47
C LEU A 75 19.81 18.45 6.40
N TYR A 76 18.99 19.43 6.77
CA TYR A 76 18.03 20.09 5.87
C TYR A 76 17.92 21.58 6.20
N GLU A 77 18.00 22.43 5.17
CA GLU A 77 17.79 23.88 5.30
C GLU A 77 16.30 24.26 5.32
N ASN A 78 15.45 23.46 4.69
CA ASN A 78 13.99 23.64 4.73
C ASN A 78 13.29 22.29 4.45
N LEU A 79 12.95 21.59 5.52
CA LEU A 79 12.10 20.41 5.54
C LEU A 79 10.74 20.81 6.15
N PHE A 80 9.77 21.12 5.30
CA PHE A 80 8.43 21.56 5.73
C PHE A 80 8.47 22.77 6.68
N ASN A 81 9.20 23.83 6.31
CA ASN A 81 9.46 25.03 7.12
C ASN A 81 10.29 24.79 8.39
N MET A 82 10.94 23.64 8.51
CA MET A 82 11.89 23.35 9.58
C MET A 82 13.31 23.20 9.03
N GLN A 83 14.27 23.83 9.68
CA GLN A 83 15.69 23.48 9.59
C GLN A 83 15.95 22.27 10.49
N ALA A 84 16.66 21.28 9.98
CA ALA A 84 17.04 20.09 10.72
C ALA A 84 18.56 20.05 10.90
N TYR A 85 19.01 19.92 12.14
CA TYR A 85 20.40 19.93 12.51
C TYR A 85 20.80 18.65 13.23
N ARG A 86 22.00 18.18 12.92
CA ARG A 86 22.68 17.11 13.64
C ARG A 86 23.88 17.69 14.38
N ILE A 87 23.98 17.39 15.66
CA ILE A 87 25.18 17.61 16.44
C ILE A 87 25.89 16.27 16.59
N ASN A 88 27.09 16.14 16.01
CA ASN A 88 27.93 14.97 16.22
C ASN A 88 28.69 15.15 17.53
N LEU A 89 28.52 14.24 18.49
CA LEU A 89 29.09 14.30 19.84
C LEU A 89 30.21 13.28 20.02
N ASN A 90 31.36 13.74 20.51
CA ASN A 90 32.42 12.92 21.06
C ASN A 90 32.68 13.34 22.50
N ILE A 91 32.42 12.44 23.43
CA ILE A 91 32.54 12.67 24.86
C ILE A 91 33.64 11.76 25.39
N GLU A 92 34.57 12.30 26.16
CA GLU A 92 35.57 11.50 26.84
C GLU A 92 34.88 10.43 27.72
N LEU A 93 35.34 9.19 27.60
CA LEU A 93 34.84 8.04 28.34
C LEU A 93 35.77 7.78 29.54
N PRO A 94 35.47 8.31 30.73
CA PRO A 94 36.34 8.15 31.88
C PRO A 94 36.26 6.72 32.41
N LYS A 95 37.33 6.30 33.06
CA LYS A 95 37.39 5.04 33.81
C LYS A 95 36.76 5.22 35.18
N GLY A 96 36.10 4.17 35.68
CA GLY A 96 35.40 4.22 36.95
C GLY A 96 34.06 3.49 36.93
N LYS A 97 33.34 3.60 38.05
CA LYS A 97 32.13 2.83 38.36
C LYS A 97 30.89 3.67 38.60
N ASP A 98 31.02 4.99 38.52
CA ASP A 98 29.93 5.95 38.75
C ASP A 98 29.29 6.38 37.43
N ASP A 99 28.13 7.02 37.47
CA ASP A 99 27.50 7.60 36.28
C ASP A 99 28.09 8.96 35.95
N GLU A 100 28.34 9.22 34.67
CA GLU A 100 28.74 10.54 34.22
C GLU A 100 27.50 11.34 33.81
N LYS A 101 27.18 12.36 34.60
CA LYS A 101 26.05 13.27 34.40
C LYS A 101 26.46 14.40 33.45
N ILE A 102 25.67 14.63 32.41
CA ILE A 102 25.90 15.70 31.42
C ILE A 102 24.67 16.61 31.41
N ASP A 103 24.85 17.83 31.87
CA ASP A 103 23.85 18.88 31.81
C ASP A 103 23.98 19.64 30.49
N TRP A 104 22.85 20.05 29.91
CA TRP A 104 22.84 20.80 28.65
C TRP A 104 21.86 21.96 28.71
N ILE A 105 22.18 23.00 27.92
CA ILE A 105 21.35 24.19 27.75
C ILE A 105 21.32 24.52 26.26
N ILE A 106 20.12 24.67 25.68
CA ILE A 106 19.92 25.17 24.32
C ILE A 106 19.27 26.54 24.38
N ASN A 107 19.91 27.52 23.74
CA ASN A 107 19.32 28.82 23.49
C ASN A 107 18.73 28.84 22.07
N TRP A 108 17.41 28.98 21.99
CA TRP A 108 16.61 28.96 20.76
C TRP A 108 16.41 30.35 20.16
N GLU A 109 17.09 31.38 20.69
CA GLU A 109 16.94 32.81 20.40
C GLU A 109 15.78 33.48 21.16
N ASP A 110 14.60 32.88 21.11
CA ASP A 110 13.36 33.37 21.74
C ASP A 110 13.09 32.77 23.13
N PHE A 111 13.63 31.59 23.43
CA PHE A 111 13.59 30.97 24.74
C PHE A 111 14.80 30.06 24.98
N THR A 112 14.89 29.50 26.18
CA THR A 112 15.94 28.56 26.57
C THR A 112 15.33 27.28 27.12
N THR A 113 15.91 26.14 26.75
CA THR A 113 15.60 24.85 27.38
C THR A 113 16.86 24.25 27.99
N ASN A 114 16.69 23.40 28.99
CA ASN A 114 17.76 22.67 29.63
C ASN A 114 17.33 21.26 29.97
N GLY A 115 18.31 20.43 30.28
CA GLY A 115 18.06 19.08 30.76
C GLY A 115 19.36 18.34 31.05
N THR A 116 19.23 17.03 31.25
CA THR A 116 20.33 16.16 31.65
C THR A 116 20.21 14.83 30.91
N PHE A 117 21.36 14.22 30.59
CA PHE A 117 21.45 12.79 30.31
C PHE A 117 22.67 12.18 31.00
N TYR A 118 22.72 10.85 31.02
CA TYR A 118 23.76 10.09 31.70
C TYR A 118 24.45 9.14 30.73
N ILE A 119 25.77 9.06 30.79
CA ILE A 119 26.55 8.04 30.10
C ILE A 119 27.22 7.11 31.10
N ALA A 120 27.43 5.86 30.65
CA ALA A 120 28.22 4.91 31.40
C ALA A 120 29.71 5.26 31.32
N GLN A 121 30.42 5.09 32.42
CA GLN A 121 31.88 5.02 32.46
C GLN A 121 32.39 3.67 31.93
N TYR A 122 33.69 3.58 31.64
CA TYR A 122 34.27 2.41 30.99
C TYR A 122 34.15 1.11 31.82
N ASP A 123 34.41 1.15 33.14
CA ASP A 123 34.48 -0.05 34.00
C ASP A 123 33.13 -0.40 34.67
N GLN A 124 32.06 0.33 34.35
CA GLN A 124 30.76 0.16 34.99
C GLN A 124 29.80 -0.75 34.22
N LYS A 125 28.79 -1.27 34.92
CA LYS A 125 27.72 -2.03 34.29
C LYS A 125 26.73 -1.08 33.63
N TRP A 126 26.50 -1.28 32.35
CA TRP A 126 25.53 -0.51 31.60
C TRP A 126 24.10 -0.86 32.00
N ARG A 127 23.24 0.16 32.11
CA ARG A 127 21.83 0.01 32.39
C ARG A 127 21.06 0.52 31.19
N GLY A 128 20.14 -0.30 30.71
CA GLY A 128 19.28 0.06 29.59
C GLY A 128 17.82 -0.20 29.91
N ALA A 129 16.95 0.53 29.22
CA ALA A 129 15.53 0.23 29.15
C ALA A 129 15.19 -0.23 27.72
N PHE A 130 14.16 -1.07 27.60
CA PHE A 130 13.65 -1.56 26.32
C PHE A 130 12.14 -1.33 26.27
N PHE A 131 11.64 -0.90 25.11
CA PHE A 131 10.22 -0.92 24.82
C PHE A 131 9.95 -1.12 23.33
N SER A 132 8.75 -1.59 23.02
CA SER A 132 8.18 -1.67 21.68
C SER A 132 6.70 -1.33 21.78
N CYS A 133 6.06 -1.05 20.64
CA CYS A 133 4.60 -0.87 20.59
C CYS A 133 4.14 0.33 21.43
N ASN A 134 4.56 1.54 21.04
CA ASN A 134 4.31 2.82 21.73
C ASN A 134 2.86 3.33 21.62
N GLY A 135 1.89 2.44 21.48
CA GLY A 135 0.51 2.79 21.18
C GLY A 135 -0.46 1.67 21.50
N PHE A 136 -1.67 1.80 20.97
CA PHE A 136 -2.70 0.77 21.07
C PHE A 136 -2.96 0.24 19.67
N ASP A 137 -2.99 -1.09 19.53
CA ASP A 137 -3.45 -1.71 18.31
C ASP A 137 -4.96 -1.47 18.09
N ALA A 138 -5.46 -1.79 16.89
CA ALA A 138 -6.86 -1.59 16.52
C ALA A 138 -7.86 -2.44 17.32
N THR A 139 -7.40 -3.47 18.04
CA THR A 139 -8.25 -4.36 18.85
C THR A 139 -8.53 -3.83 20.25
N VAL A 140 -7.74 -2.86 20.73
CA VAL A 140 -7.97 -2.21 22.03
C VAL A 140 -9.14 -1.22 21.92
N SER A 141 -10.14 -1.37 22.79
CA SER A 141 -11.30 -0.48 22.80
C SER A 141 -10.90 0.95 23.18
N LYS A 142 -11.60 1.94 22.61
CA LYS A 142 -11.37 3.36 22.93
C LYS A 142 -11.51 3.65 24.42
N GLU A 143 -12.42 2.97 25.10
CA GLU A 143 -12.65 3.13 26.55
C GLU A 143 -11.42 2.71 27.37
N ILE A 144 -10.81 1.56 27.04
CA ILE A 144 -9.59 1.09 27.69
C ILE A 144 -8.41 2.02 27.38
N ALA A 145 -8.26 2.43 26.13
CA ALA A 145 -7.20 3.35 25.71
C ALA A 145 -7.27 4.70 26.44
N LEU A 146 -8.48 5.25 26.61
CA LEU A 146 -8.72 6.48 27.36
C LEU A 146 -8.43 6.31 28.87
N GLY A 147 -8.74 5.15 29.44
CA GLY A 147 -8.52 4.86 30.85
C GLY A 147 -7.06 4.64 31.24
N LEU A 148 -6.21 4.16 30.32
CA LEU A 148 -4.81 3.83 30.61
C LEU A 148 -3.82 4.98 30.36
N THR A 149 -4.19 6.02 29.61
CA THR A 149 -3.34 7.13 29.13
C THR A 149 -1.99 6.70 28.50
N TYR A 150 -1.69 7.17 27.29
CA TYR A 150 -0.41 6.86 26.61
C TYR A 150 0.85 7.15 27.46
N ASN A 151 0.75 8.04 28.45
CA ASN A 151 1.88 8.48 29.25
C ASN A 151 2.23 7.56 30.43
N THR A 152 1.37 6.59 30.81
CA THR A 152 1.59 5.79 32.03
C THR A 152 2.91 5.01 32.00
N VAL A 153 3.23 4.39 30.86
CA VAL A 153 4.49 3.63 30.68
C VAL A 153 5.69 4.56 30.69
N TRP A 154 5.59 5.72 30.03
CA TRP A 154 6.63 6.75 30.01
C TRP A 154 6.90 7.33 31.39
N ASN A 155 5.85 7.63 32.15
CA ASN A 155 5.97 8.11 33.53
C ASN A 155 6.67 7.09 34.43
N HIS A 156 6.35 5.80 34.28
CA HIS A 156 7.03 4.73 35.02
C HIS A 156 8.52 4.62 34.63
N LEU A 157 8.82 4.64 33.33
CA LEU A 157 10.20 4.61 32.82
C LEU A 157 11.02 5.80 33.35
N LEU A 158 10.46 7.02 33.30
CA LEU A 158 11.10 8.23 33.82
C LEU A 158 11.31 8.15 35.33
N SER A 159 10.33 7.64 36.09
CA SER A 159 10.47 7.45 37.55
C SER A 159 11.57 6.45 37.93
N THR A 160 11.81 5.46 37.07
CA THR A 160 12.91 4.50 37.26
C THR A 160 14.25 5.14 36.89
N HIS A 161 14.28 5.90 35.79
CA HIS A 161 15.45 6.65 35.34
C HIS A 161 15.91 7.69 36.39
N GLU A 162 14.98 8.37 37.06
CA GLU A 162 15.29 9.34 38.12
C GLU A 162 15.97 8.69 39.34
N LYS A 163 15.53 7.48 39.72
CA LYS A 163 16.11 6.73 40.86
C LYS A 163 17.43 6.07 40.51
N ASN A 164 17.55 5.55 39.29
CA ASN A 164 18.73 4.84 38.82
C ASN A 164 18.87 5.06 37.30
N PRO A 165 19.72 6.00 36.86
CA PRO A 165 19.79 6.42 35.48
C PRO A 165 20.06 5.27 34.51
N PHE A 166 19.35 5.31 33.38
CA PHE A 166 19.62 4.46 32.23
C PHE A 166 20.64 5.15 31.32
N HIS A 167 21.58 4.38 30.77
CA HIS A 167 22.56 4.82 29.79
C HIS A 167 22.09 4.61 28.35
N LEU A 168 21.08 3.75 28.16
CA LEU A 168 20.55 3.41 26.85
C LEU A 168 19.04 3.17 26.90
N LEU A 169 18.32 3.65 25.89
CA LEU A 169 16.93 3.29 25.63
C LEU A 169 16.86 2.59 24.27
N VAL A 170 16.45 1.32 24.27
CA VAL A 170 16.34 0.49 23.07
C VAL A 170 14.90 0.46 22.60
N TRP A 171 14.68 0.83 21.35
CA TRP A 171 13.37 0.91 20.71
C TRP A 171 13.17 -0.29 19.78
N GLY A 172 12.19 -1.15 20.11
CA GLY A 172 11.99 -2.46 19.48
C GLY A 172 11.03 -2.51 18.28
N GLY A 173 10.49 -1.37 17.83
CA GLY A 173 9.50 -1.31 16.73
C GLY A 173 8.17 -0.68 17.15
N ASP A 174 7.31 -0.40 16.17
CA ASP A 174 5.97 0.16 16.34
C ASP A 174 5.95 1.46 17.17
N GLN A 175 6.76 2.43 16.73
CA GLN A 175 6.91 3.70 17.42
C GLN A 175 5.77 4.68 17.16
N ASN A 176 5.29 4.69 15.90
CA ASN A 176 4.48 5.78 15.36
C ASN A 176 3.08 5.34 14.91
N TYR A 177 2.85 4.04 14.66
CA TYR A 177 1.55 3.49 14.22
C TYR A 177 0.94 4.25 13.02
N ASN A 178 1.67 4.30 11.90
CA ASN A 178 1.26 5.04 10.70
C ASN A 178 0.18 4.33 9.86
N ASP A 179 -0.28 3.16 10.30
CA ASP A 179 -1.19 2.27 9.55
C ASP A 179 -2.54 2.94 9.23
N PHE A 180 -2.96 3.88 10.08
CA PHE A 180 -4.18 4.66 9.92
C PHE A 180 -4.15 5.61 8.72
N VAL A 181 -3.02 5.78 8.03
CA VAL A 181 -2.93 6.63 6.83
C VAL A 181 -3.94 6.22 5.75
N LEU A 182 -4.23 4.93 5.62
CA LEU A 182 -5.20 4.43 4.64
C LEU A 182 -6.66 4.68 5.07
N GLU A 183 -6.93 4.78 6.38
CA GLU A 183 -8.25 5.16 6.91
C GLU A 183 -8.49 6.67 6.83
N ASP A 184 -7.45 7.44 7.15
CA ASP A 184 -7.51 8.88 7.35
C ASP A 184 -7.31 9.68 6.04
N VAL A 185 -6.60 9.13 5.06
CA VAL A 185 -6.36 9.76 3.74
C VAL A 185 -7.36 9.22 2.71
N ARG A 186 -8.65 9.55 2.86
CA ARG A 186 -9.71 9.15 1.91
C ARG A 186 -9.61 9.77 0.51
N TYR A 187 -8.53 10.51 0.22
CA TYR A 187 -8.31 11.09 -1.09
C TYR A 187 -8.34 10.03 -2.20
N ILE A 188 -7.79 8.84 -1.94
CA ILE A 188 -7.77 7.73 -2.91
C ILE A 188 -9.19 7.21 -3.17
N GLU A 189 -10.00 7.03 -2.13
CA GLU A 189 -11.41 6.63 -2.28
C GLU A 189 -12.21 7.66 -3.09
N GLN A 190 -12.03 8.95 -2.79
CA GLN A 190 -12.64 10.04 -3.55
C GLN A 190 -12.17 10.05 -5.00
N TYR A 191 -10.88 9.79 -5.24
CA TYR A 191 -10.32 9.74 -6.58
C TYR A 191 -10.99 8.67 -7.43
N TYR A 192 -11.13 7.43 -6.93
CA TYR A 192 -11.86 6.38 -7.66
C TYR A 192 -13.32 6.79 -7.92
N PHE A 193 -14.02 7.33 -6.90
CA PHE A 193 -15.39 7.79 -7.08
C PHE A 193 -15.51 8.90 -8.15
N TYR A 194 -14.62 9.89 -8.12
CA TYR A 194 -14.57 10.96 -9.11
C TYR A 194 -14.19 10.45 -10.49
N ASN A 195 -13.35 9.42 -10.59
CA ASN A 195 -13.00 8.81 -11.86
C ASN A 195 -14.23 8.13 -12.50
N TYR A 196 -15.02 7.39 -11.71
CA TYR A 196 -16.32 6.86 -12.15
C TYR A 196 -17.27 7.99 -12.58
N ALA A 197 -17.43 9.03 -11.76
CA ALA A 197 -18.31 10.16 -12.08
C ALA A 197 -17.87 10.91 -13.36
N GLU A 198 -16.57 11.12 -13.56
CA GLU A 198 -16.02 11.72 -14.78
C GLU A 198 -16.40 10.89 -16.02
N HIS A 199 -16.11 9.60 -15.98
CA HIS A 199 -16.31 8.72 -17.14
C HIS A 199 -17.80 8.48 -17.43
N TRP A 200 -18.61 8.25 -16.39
CA TRP A 200 -19.99 7.79 -16.54
C TRP A 200 -21.00 8.93 -16.67
N GLU A 201 -20.77 10.06 -15.99
CA GLU A 201 -21.73 11.18 -15.95
C GLU A 201 -21.29 12.35 -16.85
N ARG A 202 -19.99 12.67 -16.94
CA ARG A 202 -19.52 13.84 -17.72
C ARG A 202 -19.33 13.55 -19.20
N ARG A 203 -19.22 12.27 -19.60
CA ARG A 203 -19.26 11.86 -21.02
C ARG A 203 -20.71 11.65 -21.46
N SER A 204 -21.23 12.55 -22.27
CA SER A 204 -22.64 12.59 -22.69
C SER A 204 -23.17 11.26 -23.25
N GLU A 205 -22.38 10.63 -24.11
CA GLU A 205 -22.72 9.40 -24.84
C GLU A 205 -22.75 8.21 -23.88
N MET A 206 -21.77 8.12 -22.99
CA MET A 206 -21.70 7.06 -21.98
C MET A 206 -22.86 7.21 -20.99
N LYS A 207 -23.11 8.43 -20.50
CA LYS A 207 -24.26 8.72 -19.64
C LYS A 207 -25.58 8.31 -20.30
N GLN A 208 -25.78 8.68 -21.57
CA GLN A 208 -26.98 8.32 -22.31
C GLN A 208 -27.13 6.80 -22.46
N ALA A 209 -26.04 6.11 -22.80
CA ALA A 209 -26.03 4.65 -22.94
C ALA A 209 -26.36 3.96 -21.61
N LEU A 210 -25.66 4.31 -20.52
CA LEU A 210 -25.89 3.73 -19.19
C LEU A 210 -27.27 4.07 -18.62
N GLY A 211 -27.82 5.24 -18.96
CA GLY A 211 -29.19 5.62 -18.59
C GLY A 211 -30.28 4.92 -19.40
N SER A 212 -29.94 4.25 -20.51
CA SER A 212 -30.91 3.68 -21.46
C SER A 212 -30.76 2.17 -21.70
N ILE A 213 -29.59 1.59 -21.40
CA ILE A 213 -29.24 0.21 -21.71
C ILE A 213 -28.82 -0.50 -20.41
N PRO A 214 -29.58 -1.50 -19.92
CA PRO A 214 -29.16 -2.31 -18.79
C PRO A 214 -27.86 -3.06 -19.10
N SER A 215 -26.83 -2.84 -18.28
CA SER A 215 -25.49 -3.40 -18.48
C SER A 215 -25.23 -4.62 -17.60
N LEU A 216 -24.49 -5.59 -18.15
CA LEU A 216 -23.76 -6.59 -17.37
C LEU A 216 -22.29 -6.19 -17.40
N MET A 217 -21.73 -5.88 -16.23
CA MET A 217 -20.37 -5.34 -16.11
C MET A 217 -19.47 -6.27 -15.32
N MET A 218 -18.22 -6.34 -15.75
CA MET A 218 -17.10 -6.91 -15.00
C MET A 218 -15.92 -5.95 -15.11
N TRP A 219 -14.95 -6.11 -14.22
CA TRP A 219 -13.75 -5.29 -14.22
C TRP A 219 -12.54 -5.98 -14.86
N ASP A 220 -11.53 -5.17 -15.15
CA ASP A 220 -10.17 -5.59 -15.44
C ASP A 220 -9.16 -4.89 -14.51
N ASP A 221 -7.87 -5.04 -14.77
CA ASP A 221 -6.79 -4.38 -14.03
C ASP A 221 -6.91 -2.85 -14.02
N ASN A 222 -7.21 -2.22 -15.15
CA ASN A 222 -7.27 -0.77 -15.28
C ASN A 222 -8.46 -0.12 -14.55
N ASP A 223 -9.39 -0.91 -14.01
CA ASP A 223 -10.36 -0.44 -13.00
C ASP A 223 -9.73 -0.27 -11.60
N ILE A 224 -8.54 -0.82 -11.39
CA ILE A 224 -7.76 -0.86 -10.16
C ILE A 224 -6.45 -0.06 -10.37
N TYR A 225 -5.51 -0.64 -11.11
CA TYR A 225 -4.26 -0.10 -11.66
C TYR A 225 -3.69 -1.13 -12.65
N ASP A 226 -2.89 -0.67 -13.61
CA ASP A 226 -2.24 -1.48 -14.65
C ASP A 226 -1.49 -2.70 -14.08
N GLY A 227 -1.83 -3.92 -14.53
CA GLY A 227 -1.24 -5.18 -14.07
C GLY A 227 -1.73 -5.70 -12.72
N ALA A 228 -2.87 -5.22 -12.21
CA ALA A 228 -3.39 -5.65 -10.92
C ALA A 228 -3.50 -7.18 -10.79
N GLY A 229 -2.83 -7.74 -9.77
CA GLY A 229 -2.76 -9.17 -9.50
C GLY A 229 -1.61 -9.92 -10.18
N SER A 230 -0.81 -9.26 -11.02
CA SER A 230 0.23 -9.93 -11.84
C SER A 230 1.67 -9.62 -11.44
N TYR A 231 1.85 -8.67 -10.52
CA TYR A 231 3.13 -8.41 -9.89
C TYR A 231 3.57 -9.54 -8.94
N PRO A 232 4.88 -9.60 -8.60
CA PRO A 232 5.34 -10.52 -7.57
C PRO A 232 4.63 -10.32 -6.23
N SER A 233 4.49 -11.39 -5.45
CA SER A 233 3.86 -11.40 -4.11
C SER A 233 4.32 -10.26 -3.20
N LEU A 234 5.61 -9.91 -3.21
CA LEU A 234 6.14 -8.79 -2.42
C LEU A 234 5.42 -7.45 -2.70
N LEU A 235 5.01 -7.21 -3.95
CA LEU A 235 4.27 -6.00 -4.34
C LEU A 235 2.77 -6.19 -4.15
N ASN A 236 2.20 -7.26 -4.73
CA ASN A 236 0.76 -7.52 -4.69
C ASN A 236 0.20 -7.66 -3.27
N ASP A 237 0.94 -8.29 -2.37
CA ASP A 237 0.51 -8.53 -0.98
C ASP A 237 0.89 -7.36 -0.05
N SER A 238 1.48 -6.28 -0.57
CA SER A 238 1.80 -5.11 0.24
C SER A 238 0.53 -4.38 0.68
N PRO A 239 0.50 -3.77 1.89
CA PRO A 239 -0.70 -3.10 2.40
C PRO A 239 -1.25 -2.00 1.49
N ILE A 240 -0.37 -1.30 0.75
CA ILE A 240 -0.77 -0.25 -0.20
C ILE A 240 -1.54 -0.86 -1.37
N MET A 241 -0.99 -1.92 -1.98
CA MET A 241 -1.60 -2.54 -3.17
C MET A 241 -2.89 -3.27 -2.83
N VAL A 242 -2.92 -3.96 -1.68
CA VAL A 242 -4.15 -4.56 -1.14
C VAL A 242 -5.19 -3.47 -0.85
N GLY A 243 -4.80 -2.35 -0.24
CA GLY A 243 -5.70 -1.22 0.01
C GLY A 243 -6.29 -0.62 -1.26
N LEU A 244 -5.49 -0.47 -2.32
CA LEU A 244 -5.97 -0.02 -3.64
C LEU A 244 -6.98 -1.00 -4.23
N LEU A 245 -6.69 -2.30 -4.18
CA LEU A 245 -7.60 -3.35 -4.65
C LEU A 245 -8.94 -3.33 -3.90
N GLU A 246 -8.92 -3.19 -2.57
CA GLU A 246 -10.13 -3.14 -1.75
C GLU A 246 -10.98 -1.89 -2.05
N LEU A 247 -10.34 -0.72 -2.23
CA LEU A 247 -11.02 0.51 -2.60
C LEU A 247 -11.62 0.44 -4.00
N ALA A 248 -10.87 -0.06 -4.98
CA ALA A 248 -11.36 -0.28 -6.34
C ALA A 248 -12.51 -1.29 -6.35
N GLN A 249 -12.42 -2.38 -5.58
CA GLN A 249 -13.49 -3.37 -5.45
C GLN A 249 -14.74 -2.75 -4.83
N LYS A 250 -14.60 -1.91 -3.80
CA LYS A 250 -15.74 -1.17 -3.22
C LYS A 250 -16.44 -0.31 -4.27
N MET A 251 -15.68 0.42 -5.10
CA MET A 251 -16.25 1.27 -6.14
C MET A 251 -16.85 0.46 -7.29
N ARG A 252 -16.21 -0.64 -7.70
CA ARG A 252 -16.80 -1.59 -8.64
C ARG A 252 -18.14 -2.12 -8.14
N LEU A 253 -18.20 -2.60 -6.90
CA LEU A 253 -19.43 -3.14 -6.34
C LEU A 253 -20.53 -2.07 -6.32
N LEU A 254 -20.19 -0.83 -6.01
CA LEU A 254 -21.13 0.28 -6.02
C LEU A 254 -21.62 0.66 -7.43
N PHE A 255 -20.71 0.95 -8.35
CA PHE A 255 -21.05 1.48 -9.68
C PHE A 255 -21.44 0.39 -10.68
N GLN A 256 -20.71 -0.73 -10.73
CA GLN A 256 -20.93 -1.78 -11.72
C GLN A 256 -21.98 -2.81 -11.31
N HIS A 257 -22.17 -3.02 -10.00
CA HIS A 257 -23.08 -4.05 -9.46
C HIS A 257 -24.17 -3.50 -8.54
N HIS A 258 -24.19 -2.20 -8.28
CA HIS A 258 -25.19 -1.54 -7.43
C HIS A 258 -25.33 -2.19 -6.03
N THR A 259 -24.21 -2.56 -5.43
CA THR A 259 -24.13 -3.26 -4.14
C THR A 259 -22.99 -2.72 -3.27
N THR A 260 -22.84 -3.30 -2.08
CA THR A 260 -21.70 -3.07 -1.18
C THR A 260 -21.02 -4.42 -0.87
N PRO A 261 -19.79 -4.43 -0.32
CA PRO A 261 -19.13 -5.67 0.10
C PRO A 261 -20.01 -6.55 1.00
N GLU A 262 -20.73 -5.95 1.95
CA GLU A 262 -21.58 -6.65 2.91
C GLU A 262 -22.84 -7.24 2.26
N LYS A 263 -23.32 -6.60 1.18
CA LYS A 263 -24.56 -6.99 0.49
C LYS A 263 -24.32 -7.85 -0.74
N ALA A 264 -23.10 -7.92 -1.25
CA ALA A 264 -22.74 -8.56 -2.52
C ALA A 264 -23.27 -10.00 -2.64
N ARG A 265 -23.09 -10.83 -1.61
CA ARG A 265 -23.59 -12.21 -1.60
C ARG A 265 -25.12 -12.29 -1.63
N LYS A 266 -25.79 -11.41 -0.88
CA LYS A 266 -27.26 -11.30 -0.88
C LYS A 266 -27.78 -10.82 -2.25
N HIS A 267 -27.02 -9.98 -2.94
CA HIS A 267 -27.29 -9.53 -4.30
C HIS A 267 -26.73 -10.49 -5.37
N GLN A 268 -26.62 -11.79 -5.03
CA GLN A 268 -26.35 -12.92 -5.94
C GLN A 268 -24.92 -12.99 -6.53
N LEU A 269 -24.01 -12.09 -6.14
CA LEU A 269 -22.59 -12.23 -6.46
C LEU A 269 -21.99 -13.39 -5.66
N PHE A 270 -21.02 -14.11 -6.22
CA PHE A 270 -20.46 -15.30 -5.59
C PHE A 270 -18.98 -15.52 -5.93
N GLY A 271 -18.32 -16.37 -5.15
CA GLY A 271 -16.89 -16.66 -5.23
C GLY A 271 -16.34 -16.92 -3.83
N TYR A 272 -15.13 -17.44 -3.75
CA TYR A 272 -14.45 -17.66 -2.49
C TYR A 272 -14.07 -16.31 -1.85
N ARG A 273 -13.31 -15.48 -2.59
CA ARG A 273 -12.99 -14.09 -2.25
C ARG A 273 -13.49 -13.09 -3.32
N GLY A 274 -13.60 -13.52 -4.57
CA GLY A 274 -14.04 -12.71 -5.69
C GLY A 274 -15.56 -12.52 -5.80
N HIS A 275 -15.96 -11.73 -6.79
CA HIS A 275 -17.33 -11.30 -7.06
C HIS A 275 -17.73 -11.61 -8.51
N ASN A 276 -18.06 -12.88 -8.75
CA ASN A 276 -18.61 -13.38 -10.00
C ASN A 276 -20.13 -13.23 -10.02
N PHE A 277 -20.74 -13.18 -11.21
CA PHE A 277 -22.20 -13.20 -11.37
C PHE A 277 -22.63 -14.17 -12.46
N LEU A 278 -23.87 -14.67 -12.33
CA LEU A 278 -24.52 -15.46 -13.35
C LEU A 278 -25.88 -14.82 -13.66
N ALA A 279 -26.07 -14.40 -14.90
CA ALA A 279 -27.27 -13.70 -15.34
C ALA A 279 -27.98 -14.50 -16.44
N ARG A 280 -29.23 -14.91 -16.18
CA ARG A 280 -30.06 -15.62 -17.16
C ARG A 280 -30.89 -14.61 -17.96
N CYS A 281 -30.65 -14.56 -19.27
CA CYS A 281 -31.34 -13.69 -20.21
C CYS A 281 -32.41 -14.49 -20.97
N GLY A 282 -33.60 -14.59 -20.36
CA GLY A 282 -34.68 -15.42 -20.90
C GLY A 282 -34.38 -16.93 -20.81
N PRO A 283 -35.10 -17.78 -21.56
CA PRO A 283 -35.01 -19.22 -21.38
C PRO A 283 -33.69 -19.83 -21.89
N ASN A 284 -33.08 -19.22 -22.92
CA ASN A 284 -32.08 -19.89 -23.77
C ASN A 284 -30.65 -19.34 -23.64
N LEU A 285 -30.43 -18.24 -22.91
CA LEU A 285 -29.16 -17.54 -22.84
C LEU A 285 -28.76 -17.28 -21.38
N VAL A 286 -27.51 -17.60 -21.05
CA VAL A 286 -26.92 -17.29 -19.74
C VAL A 286 -25.57 -16.60 -19.95
N PHE A 287 -25.32 -15.57 -19.16
CA PHE A 287 -24.02 -14.91 -19.04
C PHE A 287 -23.37 -15.27 -17.71
N LEU A 288 -22.08 -15.60 -17.76
CA LEU A 288 -21.21 -15.70 -16.60
C LEU A 288 -20.16 -14.58 -16.69
N GLY A 289 -20.20 -13.62 -15.79
CA GLY A 289 -19.11 -12.67 -15.62
C GLY A 289 -18.17 -13.15 -14.52
N THR A 290 -16.90 -13.32 -14.86
CA THR A 290 -15.88 -13.79 -13.91
C THR A 290 -15.14 -12.65 -13.25
N ASP A 291 -14.68 -12.87 -12.02
CA ASP A 291 -13.74 -12.00 -11.34
C ASP A 291 -12.33 -12.59 -11.40
N GLY A 292 -11.56 -12.14 -12.39
CA GLY A 292 -10.19 -12.61 -12.63
C GLY A 292 -9.09 -11.79 -11.95
N ARG A 293 -9.45 -10.86 -11.04
CA ARG A 293 -8.50 -9.95 -10.39
C ARG A 293 -8.50 -10.09 -8.86
N SER A 294 -9.65 -10.32 -8.21
CA SER A 294 -9.74 -10.41 -6.73
C SER A 294 -8.97 -11.58 -6.10
N GLU A 295 -8.76 -12.67 -6.86
CA GLU A 295 -8.11 -13.90 -6.38
C GLU A 295 -6.78 -14.17 -7.08
N ARG A 296 -6.35 -13.24 -7.93
CA ARG A 296 -5.22 -13.42 -8.83
C ARG A 296 -3.89 -13.30 -8.07
N ASN A 297 -2.95 -14.15 -8.44
CA ASN A 297 -1.53 -14.08 -8.08
C ASN A 297 -0.68 -14.61 -9.24
N GLU A 298 0.63 -14.65 -9.06
CA GLU A 298 1.62 -15.12 -10.06
C GLU A 298 1.31 -16.47 -10.72
N LYS A 299 0.52 -17.35 -10.09
CA LYS A 299 0.27 -18.73 -10.55
C LYS A 299 -1.20 -19.07 -10.73
N THR A 300 -2.11 -18.22 -10.31
CA THR A 300 -3.54 -18.52 -10.24
C THR A 300 -4.31 -17.27 -10.58
N VAL A 301 -5.20 -17.35 -11.56
CA VAL A 301 -6.06 -16.23 -11.97
C VAL A 301 -7.33 -16.25 -11.13
N ILE A 302 -7.99 -17.41 -11.02
CA ILE A 302 -9.18 -17.62 -10.21
C ILE A 302 -8.97 -18.83 -9.32
N HIS A 303 -9.29 -18.69 -8.02
CA HIS A 303 -9.05 -19.76 -7.05
C HIS A 303 -9.90 -21.00 -7.37
N GLU A 304 -9.37 -22.20 -7.11
CA GLU A 304 -10.05 -23.47 -7.41
C GLU A 304 -11.45 -23.57 -6.76
N ASN A 305 -11.58 -23.12 -5.51
CA ASN A 305 -12.88 -23.03 -4.83
C ASN A 305 -13.91 -22.20 -5.63
N THR A 306 -13.50 -21.07 -6.19
CA THR A 306 -14.36 -20.22 -7.02
C THR A 306 -14.74 -20.95 -8.32
N TRP A 307 -13.80 -21.63 -8.96
CA TRP A 307 -14.10 -22.46 -10.13
C TRP A 307 -15.09 -23.58 -9.80
N ASN A 308 -14.95 -24.25 -8.67
CA ASN A 308 -15.89 -25.29 -8.23
C ASN A 308 -17.29 -24.72 -8.05
N MET A 309 -17.43 -23.59 -7.36
CA MET A 309 -18.71 -22.89 -7.21
C MET A 309 -19.32 -22.48 -8.56
N ILE A 310 -18.49 -21.98 -9.50
CA ILE A 310 -18.94 -21.65 -10.87
C ILE A 310 -19.52 -22.89 -11.54
N PHE A 311 -18.80 -24.01 -11.58
CA PHE A 311 -19.28 -25.22 -12.25
C PHE A 311 -20.48 -25.85 -11.56
N GLU A 312 -20.59 -25.78 -10.24
CA GLU A 312 -21.79 -26.20 -9.50
C GLU A 312 -23.01 -25.39 -9.94
N LYS A 313 -22.90 -24.05 -9.98
CA LYS A 313 -23.99 -23.20 -10.49
C LYS A 313 -24.32 -23.47 -11.95
N LEU A 314 -23.32 -23.57 -12.84
CA LEU A 314 -23.54 -23.88 -14.25
C LEU A 314 -24.19 -25.25 -14.45
N ASN A 315 -23.87 -26.25 -13.63
CA ASN A 315 -24.51 -27.56 -13.69
C ASN A 315 -26.02 -27.48 -13.37
N ILE A 316 -26.44 -26.55 -12.53
CA ILE A 316 -27.84 -26.34 -12.16
C ILE A 316 -28.53 -25.45 -13.21
N ASP A 317 -27.95 -24.30 -13.54
CA ASP A 317 -28.64 -23.23 -14.25
C ASP A 317 -28.67 -23.40 -15.79
N LEU A 318 -27.87 -24.31 -16.35
CA LEU A 318 -27.82 -24.57 -17.79
C LEU A 318 -28.83 -25.60 -18.30
N GLU A 319 -29.75 -26.07 -17.47
CA GLU A 319 -30.81 -26.96 -17.95
C GLU A 319 -31.69 -26.26 -19.00
N ASN A 320 -31.80 -26.88 -20.18
CA ASN A 320 -32.50 -26.36 -21.36
C ASN A 320 -31.97 -25.01 -21.89
N VAL A 321 -30.74 -24.63 -21.53
CA VAL A 321 -30.10 -23.40 -22.04
C VAL A 321 -29.33 -23.71 -23.33
N GLN A 322 -29.59 -22.95 -24.38
CA GLN A 322 -28.97 -23.15 -25.70
C GLN A 322 -27.57 -22.55 -25.78
N HIS A 323 -27.32 -21.43 -25.08
CA HIS A 323 -26.07 -20.69 -25.16
C HIS A 323 -25.63 -20.15 -23.80
N LEU A 324 -24.39 -20.45 -23.42
CA LEU A 324 -23.65 -19.80 -22.35
C LEU A 324 -22.60 -18.87 -22.95
N ILE A 325 -22.58 -17.62 -22.50
CA ILE A 325 -21.49 -16.66 -22.76
C ILE A 325 -20.72 -16.46 -21.46
N ILE A 326 -19.41 -16.69 -21.49
CA ILE A 326 -18.51 -16.43 -20.36
C ILE A 326 -17.67 -15.20 -20.72
N ILE A 327 -17.68 -14.21 -19.85
CA ILE A 327 -16.93 -12.97 -20.00
C ILE A 327 -15.69 -13.08 -19.11
N LEU A 328 -14.52 -12.98 -19.75
CA LEU A 328 -13.20 -12.96 -19.13
C LEU A 328 -12.55 -11.62 -19.47
N ALA A 329 -11.74 -11.08 -18.57
CA ALA A 329 -10.98 -9.85 -18.83
C ALA A 329 -9.98 -10.07 -19.99
N VAL A 330 -9.02 -10.95 -19.73
CA VAL A 330 -7.94 -11.29 -20.65
C VAL A 330 -8.32 -12.47 -21.57
N PRO A 331 -7.91 -12.48 -22.85
CA PRO A 331 -8.26 -13.54 -23.80
C PRO A 331 -7.78 -14.93 -23.37
N PHE A 332 -8.72 -15.88 -23.40
CA PHE A 332 -8.43 -17.28 -23.09
C PHE A 332 -7.57 -17.96 -24.17
N LEU A 333 -7.51 -17.37 -25.36
CA LEU A 333 -6.67 -17.81 -26.47
C LEU A 333 -6.17 -16.59 -27.23
N PHE A 334 -4.85 -16.37 -27.18
CA PHE A 334 -4.15 -15.33 -27.93
C PHE A 334 -2.91 -15.89 -28.63
N ALA A 335 -2.31 -15.11 -29.54
CA ALA A 335 -1.15 -15.53 -30.30
C ALA A 335 0.03 -15.83 -29.35
N ARG A 336 0.58 -17.05 -29.41
CA ARG A 336 1.73 -17.43 -28.57
C ARG A 336 3.01 -16.79 -29.06
N PHE A 337 3.46 -15.74 -28.38
CA PHE A 337 4.84 -15.27 -28.51
C PHE A 337 5.71 -16.04 -27.53
N LYS A 338 6.58 -16.91 -28.05
CA LYS A 338 7.54 -17.65 -27.22
C LYS A 338 8.72 -16.74 -26.93
N VAL A 339 8.55 -15.80 -25.99
CA VAL A 339 9.65 -14.94 -25.56
C VAL A 339 10.52 -15.75 -24.59
N THR A 340 11.80 -15.90 -24.89
CA THR A 340 12.73 -16.61 -23.98
C THR A 340 13.10 -15.73 -22.80
N GLU A 341 13.38 -16.32 -21.63
CA GLU A 341 13.87 -15.59 -20.45
C GLU A 341 15.08 -14.71 -20.78
N THR A 342 15.96 -15.16 -21.68
CA THR A 342 17.13 -14.39 -22.13
C THR A 342 16.76 -13.11 -22.89
N LEU A 343 15.73 -13.17 -23.75
CA LEU A 343 15.22 -11.98 -24.46
C LEU A 343 14.53 -11.02 -23.49
N LEU A 344 13.75 -11.55 -22.54
CA LEU A 344 13.07 -10.79 -21.48
C LEU A 344 14.08 -10.05 -20.58
N GLU A 345 15.11 -10.74 -20.10
CA GLU A 345 16.19 -10.14 -19.31
C GLU A 345 16.96 -9.07 -20.09
N THR A 346 17.19 -9.30 -21.38
CA THR A 346 17.87 -8.33 -22.27
C THR A 346 17.01 -7.08 -22.45
N TRP A 347 15.70 -7.25 -22.62
CA TRP A 347 14.76 -6.14 -22.75
C TRP A 347 14.61 -5.35 -21.46
N LYS A 348 14.45 -6.00 -20.30
CA LYS A 348 14.43 -5.34 -18.97
C LYS A 348 15.67 -4.48 -18.74
N LYS A 349 16.87 -5.01 -19.03
CA LYS A 349 18.12 -4.25 -18.90
C LYS A 349 18.19 -3.08 -19.87
N TRP A 350 17.67 -3.26 -21.08
CA TRP A 350 17.62 -2.21 -22.10
C TRP A 350 16.66 -1.09 -21.69
N THR A 351 15.43 -1.41 -21.26
CA THR A 351 14.45 -0.41 -20.85
C THR A 351 14.91 0.35 -19.61
N MET A 352 15.45 -0.34 -18.58
CA MET A 352 16.01 0.33 -17.41
C MET A 352 17.18 1.28 -17.74
N LYS A 353 18.00 0.95 -18.76
CA LYS A 353 19.12 1.80 -19.20
C LYS A 353 18.65 3.11 -19.86
N TYR A 354 17.44 3.15 -20.40
CA TYR A 354 16.90 4.29 -21.17
C TYR A 354 15.70 4.98 -20.49
N GLN A 355 15.42 4.69 -19.22
CA GLN A 355 14.35 5.33 -18.42
C GLN A 355 14.45 6.86 -18.36
N ASN A 356 15.64 7.44 -18.56
CA ASN A 356 15.87 8.89 -18.53
C ASN A 356 15.68 9.60 -19.89
N ILE A 357 15.15 8.92 -20.92
CA ILE A 357 14.83 9.55 -22.21
C ILE A 357 13.41 10.14 -22.13
N PRO A 358 13.20 11.44 -22.43
CA PRO A 358 11.93 12.16 -22.26
C PRO A 358 10.76 11.69 -23.15
N PHE A 359 10.95 10.62 -23.94
CA PHE A 359 9.91 9.99 -24.75
C PHE A 359 9.41 8.65 -24.17
N SER A 360 9.92 8.20 -23.01
CA SER A 360 9.57 6.90 -22.39
C SER A 360 8.47 6.97 -21.34
N GLU A 361 7.89 8.15 -21.10
CA GLU A 361 6.86 8.37 -20.06
C GLU A 361 5.55 7.57 -20.28
N HIS A 362 5.39 6.91 -21.43
CA HIS A 362 4.14 6.23 -21.82
C HIS A 362 4.31 4.74 -22.18
N THR A 363 5.41 4.07 -21.79
CA THR A 363 5.65 2.66 -22.18
C THR A 363 5.96 1.73 -21.01
N ASN A 364 5.85 2.20 -19.77
CA ASN A 364 6.19 1.43 -18.58
C ASN A 364 5.04 1.46 -17.57
N SER A 365 4.80 0.32 -16.93
CA SER A 365 3.85 0.19 -15.84
C SER A 365 4.26 1.05 -14.64
N ILE A 366 3.36 1.16 -13.65
CA ILE A 366 3.55 1.97 -12.44
C ILE A 366 4.84 1.67 -11.65
N PHE A 367 5.46 0.49 -11.86
CA PHE A 367 6.72 0.08 -11.24
C PHE A 367 7.92 0.06 -12.20
N GLY A 368 7.79 0.65 -13.39
CA GLY A 368 8.87 0.77 -14.37
C GLY A 368 9.14 -0.51 -15.16
N LEU A 369 8.21 -1.48 -15.17
CA LEU A 369 8.26 -2.64 -16.06
C LEU A 369 7.73 -2.25 -17.45
N PRO A 370 8.28 -2.77 -18.56
CA PRO A 370 7.71 -2.48 -19.88
C PRO A 370 6.25 -2.99 -19.96
N GLU A 371 5.33 -2.22 -20.52
CA GLU A 371 3.89 -2.56 -20.65
C GLU A 371 3.68 -3.95 -21.29
N ILE A 372 4.42 -4.24 -22.37
CA ILE A 372 4.43 -5.56 -23.04
C ILE A 372 4.81 -6.71 -22.09
N TYR A 373 5.63 -6.45 -21.08
CA TYR A 373 6.03 -7.46 -20.10
C TYR A 373 4.89 -7.80 -19.14
N ASP A 374 4.09 -6.81 -18.75
CA ASP A 374 2.92 -6.99 -17.90
C ASP A 374 1.82 -7.75 -18.65
N ASP A 375 1.50 -7.31 -19.86
CA ASP A 375 0.54 -7.97 -20.76
C ASP A 375 0.85 -9.46 -20.91
N LEU A 376 2.13 -9.81 -21.16
CA LEU A 376 2.57 -11.20 -21.34
C LEU A 376 2.43 -12.06 -20.08
N LEU A 377 2.59 -11.47 -18.88
CA LEU A 377 2.35 -12.16 -17.62
C LEU A 377 0.85 -12.35 -17.37
N ASP A 378 0.03 -11.43 -17.89
CA ASP A 378 -1.42 -11.44 -17.71
C ASP A 378 -2.14 -12.53 -18.48
N GLU A 379 -1.57 -12.97 -19.60
CA GLU A 379 -2.23 -13.90 -20.52
C GLU A 379 -2.50 -15.29 -19.94
N TRP A 380 -3.65 -15.87 -20.31
CA TRP A 380 -3.98 -17.28 -20.03
C TRP A 380 -3.04 -18.27 -20.73
N ILE A 381 -2.29 -17.83 -21.75
CA ILE A 381 -1.33 -18.68 -22.46
C ILE A 381 0.05 -18.71 -21.80
N HIS A 382 0.29 -17.85 -20.81
CA HIS A 382 1.52 -17.82 -20.02
C HIS A 382 1.75 -19.15 -19.29
N GLU A 383 3.01 -19.52 -19.07
CA GLU A 383 3.36 -20.82 -18.47
C GLU A 383 2.77 -20.99 -17.07
N ALA A 384 2.63 -19.89 -16.33
CA ALA A 384 2.02 -19.89 -15.00
C ALA A 384 0.53 -20.27 -15.04
N HIS A 385 -0.22 -19.80 -16.04
CA HIS A 385 -1.68 -19.91 -16.11
C HIS A 385 -2.17 -21.07 -17.00
N ILE A 386 -1.28 -21.64 -17.83
CA ILE A 386 -1.68 -22.63 -18.84
C ILE A 386 -2.30 -23.89 -18.25
N LYS A 387 -1.89 -24.29 -17.03
CA LYS A 387 -2.43 -25.46 -16.33
C LYS A 387 -3.88 -25.22 -15.90
N GLU A 388 -4.13 -24.09 -15.24
CA GLU A 388 -5.47 -23.64 -14.86
C GLU A 388 -6.35 -23.53 -16.11
N ARG A 389 -5.89 -22.81 -17.14
CA ARG A 389 -6.61 -22.65 -18.42
C ARG A 389 -7.04 -23.97 -19.02
N ASN A 390 -6.12 -24.94 -19.15
CA ASN A 390 -6.40 -26.23 -19.78
C ASN A 390 -7.37 -27.07 -18.94
N TYR A 391 -7.26 -26.99 -17.62
CA TYR A 391 -8.20 -27.63 -16.70
C TYR A 391 -9.62 -27.09 -16.90
N ILE A 392 -9.78 -25.76 -16.94
CA ILE A 392 -11.08 -25.10 -17.16
C ILE A 392 -11.62 -25.40 -18.55
N LEU A 393 -10.78 -25.35 -19.59
CA LEU A 393 -11.18 -25.68 -20.96
C LEU A 393 -11.76 -27.10 -21.05
N SER A 394 -11.10 -28.08 -20.43
CA SER A 394 -11.57 -29.46 -20.41
C SER A 394 -12.92 -29.59 -19.72
N ARG A 395 -13.12 -28.90 -18.59
CA ARG A 395 -14.40 -28.90 -17.88
C ARG A 395 -15.52 -28.22 -18.66
N LEU A 396 -15.22 -27.11 -19.34
CA LEU A 396 -16.19 -26.42 -20.22
C LEU A 396 -16.60 -27.29 -21.41
N GLN A 397 -15.67 -28.02 -22.02
CA GLN A 397 -15.99 -28.96 -23.10
C GLN A 397 -16.94 -30.07 -22.64
N LYS A 398 -16.66 -30.68 -21.49
CA LYS A 398 -17.54 -31.69 -20.87
C LYS A 398 -18.92 -31.13 -20.54
N LEU A 399 -18.98 -29.91 -20.00
CA LEU A 399 -20.23 -29.22 -19.69
C LEU A 399 -21.06 -28.95 -20.96
N ALA A 400 -20.42 -28.45 -22.01
CA ALA A 400 -21.07 -28.18 -23.30
C ALA A 400 -21.68 -29.45 -23.91
N GLU A 401 -20.96 -30.57 -23.86
CA GLU A 401 -21.42 -31.87 -24.34
C GLU A 401 -22.61 -32.39 -23.50
N MET A 402 -22.45 -32.40 -22.17
CA MET A 402 -23.45 -32.91 -21.23
C MET A 402 -24.76 -32.12 -21.29
N LYS A 403 -24.68 -30.79 -21.34
CA LYS A 403 -25.84 -29.89 -21.35
C LYS A 403 -26.36 -29.59 -22.75
N LYS A 404 -25.65 -30.01 -23.80
CA LYS A 404 -25.91 -29.64 -25.21
C LYS A 404 -26.00 -28.13 -25.41
N THR A 405 -25.19 -27.38 -24.66
CA THR A 405 -25.17 -25.91 -24.63
C THR A 405 -23.96 -25.40 -25.41
N ARG A 406 -24.16 -24.46 -26.33
CA ARG A 406 -23.05 -23.75 -26.98
C ARG A 406 -22.35 -22.86 -25.94
N ILE A 407 -21.02 -22.88 -25.90
CA ILE A 407 -20.23 -21.98 -25.03
C ILE A 407 -19.45 -21.00 -25.90
N THR A 408 -19.50 -19.72 -25.56
CA THR A 408 -18.70 -18.65 -26.18
C THR A 408 -17.97 -17.88 -25.11
N LEU A 409 -16.69 -17.57 -25.36
CA LEU A 409 -15.87 -16.77 -24.46
C LEU A 409 -15.73 -15.36 -25.06
N PHE A 410 -16.08 -14.33 -24.31
CA PHE A 410 -15.82 -12.93 -24.65
C PHE A 410 -14.66 -12.42 -23.81
N SER A 411 -13.78 -11.65 -24.42
CA SER A 411 -12.61 -11.07 -23.77
C SER A 411 -12.17 -9.76 -24.42
N GLY A 412 -11.45 -8.92 -23.66
CA GLY A 412 -10.90 -7.63 -24.07
C GLY A 412 -9.38 -7.60 -23.95
N ASP A 413 -8.86 -6.52 -23.36
CA ASP A 413 -7.45 -6.31 -22.98
C ASP A 413 -6.48 -6.04 -24.15
N VAL A 414 -6.40 -6.94 -25.13
CA VAL A 414 -5.35 -6.95 -26.19
C VAL A 414 -5.48 -5.91 -27.32
N HIS A 415 -6.29 -4.85 -27.13
CA HIS A 415 -6.48 -3.71 -28.06
C HIS A 415 -6.72 -4.06 -29.55
N CYS A 416 -7.25 -5.24 -29.84
CA CYS A 416 -7.58 -5.68 -31.20
C CYS A 416 -8.83 -6.59 -31.22
N CYS A 417 -9.44 -6.73 -32.39
CA CYS A 417 -10.57 -7.63 -32.59
C CYS A 417 -10.10 -8.97 -33.17
N GLY A 418 -10.52 -10.08 -32.56
CA GLY A 418 -10.18 -11.42 -33.02
C GLY A 418 -11.30 -12.43 -32.79
N ILE A 419 -11.27 -13.51 -33.56
CA ILE A 419 -12.14 -14.68 -33.34
C ILE A 419 -11.30 -15.94 -33.41
N ALA A 420 -11.49 -16.82 -32.43
CA ALA A 420 -10.82 -18.10 -32.40
C ALA A 420 -11.82 -19.22 -32.04
N ARG A 421 -11.49 -20.45 -32.43
CA ARG A 421 -12.34 -21.62 -32.19
C ARG A 421 -11.50 -22.79 -31.70
N PHE A 422 -11.83 -23.29 -30.51
CA PHE A 422 -11.35 -24.59 -30.07
C PHE A 422 -12.03 -25.69 -30.89
N ARG A 423 -11.23 -26.58 -31.47
CA ARG A 423 -11.69 -27.78 -32.17
C ARG A 423 -11.08 -28.98 -31.47
N THR A 424 -11.91 -29.96 -31.11
CA THR A 424 -11.42 -31.31 -30.83
C THR A 424 -10.96 -31.92 -32.15
N ARG A 425 -9.86 -32.68 -32.11
CA ARG A 425 -9.41 -33.44 -33.28
C ARG A 425 -10.36 -34.56 -33.61
#